data_AF-A0A4R4R125-F1
#
_entry.id   AF-A0A4R4R125-F1
#
_cell.length_a   1.000
_cell.length_b   1.000
_cell.length_c   1.000
_cell.angle_alpha   90.00
_cell.angle_beta   90.00
_cell.angle_gamma   90.00
#
_symmetry.space_group_name_H-M   'P 1'
#
loop_
_entity.id
_entity.type
_entity.pdbx_description
1 polymer ?
#
loop_
_entity_poly.entity_id
_entity_poly.type
_entity_poly.pdbx_seq_one_letter_code
_entity_poly.pdbx_strand_id
1 'polypeptide(L)'
;MLKRLRSFLAVVVTASAALLVLGSPAQAAQTAYLDRIQWLSASPKDSMDKSCQTKSITLASGRYAWGYAKGSENIWLRDITLDAGTYTWQACLDPRNGIYYFTSVLDGPSDPATINTFTSFEADGYWRWGSYLDPYF
;
A
#
# COMPACT_ATOMS: atom_id res chain seq x y z
N MET A 1 -39.98 -57.93 -34.59
CA MET A 1 -39.15 -56.72 -34.42
C MET A 1 -38.17 -56.99 -33.27
N LEU A 2 -36.92 -57.35 -33.58
CA LEU A 2 -35.86 -57.69 -32.60
C LEU A 2 -35.12 -56.41 -32.16
N LYS A 3 -34.90 -56.20 -30.86
CA LYS A 3 -33.92 -55.20 -30.37
C LYS A 3 -32.90 -55.89 -29.46
N ARG A 4 -31.66 -55.96 -29.94
CA ARG A 4 -30.47 -56.52 -29.27
C ARG A 4 -29.91 -55.49 -28.29
N LEU A 5 -29.68 -55.87 -27.02
CA LEU A 5 -28.86 -55.11 -26.08
C LEU A 5 -27.37 -55.42 -26.32
N ARG A 6 -26.55 -54.38 -26.36
CA ARG A 6 -25.08 -54.48 -26.36
C ARG A 6 -24.56 -53.93 -25.03
N SER A 7 -23.87 -54.75 -24.27
CA SER A 7 -23.16 -54.37 -23.05
C SER A 7 -21.78 -53.83 -23.38
N PHE A 8 -21.43 -52.65 -22.86
CA PHE A 8 -20.09 -52.07 -22.95
C PHE A 8 -19.35 -52.32 -21.63
N LEU A 9 -18.15 -52.91 -21.71
CA LEU A 9 -17.22 -53.04 -20.58
C LEU A 9 -16.55 -51.68 -20.32
N ALA A 10 -16.53 -51.25 -19.06
CA ALA A 10 -15.75 -50.11 -18.57
C ALA A 10 -14.40 -50.59 -18.02
N VAL A 11 -13.30 -50.02 -18.53
CA VAL A 11 -11.95 -50.19 -17.97
C VAL A 11 -11.62 -48.91 -17.20
N VAL A 12 -11.43 -49.03 -15.90
CA VAL A 12 -11.02 -47.93 -15.02
C VAL A 12 -9.50 -47.98 -14.86
N VAL A 13 -8.80 -46.99 -15.40
CA VAL A 13 -7.37 -46.78 -15.18
C VAL A 13 -7.21 -45.74 -14.07
N THR A 14 -6.78 -46.17 -12.88
CA THR A 14 -6.43 -45.28 -11.76
C THR A 14 -4.99 -44.81 -11.92
N ALA A 15 -4.79 -43.54 -12.29
CA ALA A 15 -3.49 -42.89 -12.27
C ALA A 15 -3.29 -42.15 -10.94
N SER A 16 -2.31 -42.61 -10.15
CA SER A 16 -1.90 -41.98 -8.90
C SER A 16 -1.03 -40.74 -9.21
N ALA A 17 -1.56 -39.54 -9.04
CA ALA A 17 -0.81 -38.30 -9.18
C ALA A 17 -0.04 -37.99 -7.88
N ALA A 18 1.30 -38.04 -7.94
CA ALA A 18 2.16 -37.56 -6.88
C ALA A 18 2.12 -36.02 -6.85
N LEU A 19 1.57 -35.44 -5.79
CA LEU A 19 1.55 -34.00 -5.54
C LEU A 19 2.94 -33.55 -5.07
N LEU A 20 3.77 -33.05 -5.99
CA LEU A 20 4.95 -32.26 -5.66
C LEU A 20 4.48 -30.91 -5.10
N VAL A 21 4.50 -30.77 -3.77
CA VAL A 21 4.33 -29.46 -3.12
C VAL A 21 5.60 -28.65 -3.39
N LEU A 22 5.62 -27.96 -4.52
CA LEU A 22 6.58 -26.88 -4.77
C LEU A 22 6.20 -25.76 -3.80
N GLY A 23 6.93 -25.64 -2.70
CA GLY A 23 6.82 -24.49 -1.82
C GLY A 23 7.00 -23.23 -2.64
N SER A 24 5.95 -22.41 -2.74
CA SER A 24 6.07 -21.12 -3.42
C SER A 24 7.08 -20.28 -2.66
N PRO A 25 8.03 -19.60 -3.34
CA PRO A 25 8.92 -18.68 -2.66
C PRO A 25 8.08 -17.63 -1.92
N ALA A 26 8.46 -17.31 -0.69
CA ALA A 26 7.87 -16.19 0.04
C ALA A 26 8.04 -14.93 -0.81
N GLN A 27 6.94 -14.43 -1.35
CA GLN A 27 6.95 -13.17 -2.08
C GLN A 27 6.96 -12.07 -1.01
N ALA A 28 8.08 -11.36 -0.91
CA ALA A 28 8.14 -10.15 -0.09
C ALA A 28 6.97 -9.25 -0.49
N ALA A 29 6.19 -8.84 0.50
CA ALA A 29 5.02 -8.03 0.25
C ALA A 29 5.45 -6.68 -0.35
N GLN A 30 4.66 -6.17 -1.29
CA GLN A 30 5.02 -4.96 -2.02
C GLN A 30 4.81 -3.72 -1.15
N THR A 31 5.75 -2.77 -1.23
CA THR A 31 5.57 -1.44 -0.65
C THR A 31 4.31 -0.78 -1.23
N ALA A 32 3.42 -0.33 -0.35
CA ALA A 32 2.23 0.40 -0.74
C ALA A 32 2.48 1.91 -0.69
N TYR A 33 1.95 2.65 -1.66
CA TYR A 33 2.09 4.11 -1.74
C TYR A 33 0.71 4.80 -1.72
N LEU A 34 0.62 5.89 -0.96
CA LEU A 34 -0.45 6.90 -1.06
C LEU A 34 0.25 8.21 -1.42
N ASP A 35 0.50 8.39 -2.70
CA ASP A 35 1.17 9.55 -3.24
C ASP A 35 0.48 10.10 -4.49
N ARG A 36 0.85 11.34 -4.83
CA ARG A 36 0.35 12.04 -6.02
C ARG A 36 1.40 13.00 -6.54
N ILE A 37 1.26 13.41 -7.79
CA ILE A 37 2.04 14.48 -8.38
C ILE A 37 1.19 15.76 -8.35
N GLN A 38 1.75 16.85 -7.82
CA GLN A 38 1.06 18.14 -7.70
C GLN A 38 2.04 19.28 -7.94
N TRP A 39 1.55 20.37 -8.54
CA TRP A 39 2.30 21.63 -8.55
C TRP A 39 2.39 22.21 -7.12
N LEU A 40 3.61 22.35 -6.60
CA LEU A 40 3.91 22.92 -5.29
C LEU A 40 4.84 24.12 -5.45
N SER A 41 4.59 25.16 -4.67
CA SER A 41 5.51 26.30 -4.58
C SER A 41 6.67 25.99 -3.62
N ALA A 42 7.89 26.43 -3.95
CA ALA A 42 9.03 26.48 -3.05
C ALA A 42 8.86 27.50 -1.90
N SER A 43 7.90 28.41 -2.01
CA SER A 43 7.58 29.42 -0.99
C SER A 43 6.08 29.43 -0.66
N PRO A 44 5.56 28.34 -0.03
CA PRO A 44 4.15 28.26 0.34
C PRO A 44 3.76 29.37 1.31
N LYS A 45 2.51 29.81 1.24
CA LYS A 45 1.90 30.73 2.20
C LYS A 45 0.86 29.98 3.02
N ASP A 46 0.68 30.37 4.27
CA ASP A 46 -0.38 29.82 5.14
C ASP A 46 -1.80 30.01 4.58
N SER A 47 -2.00 30.99 3.69
CA SER A 47 -3.26 31.21 2.99
C SER A 47 -3.53 30.23 1.83
N MET A 48 -2.58 29.36 1.47
CA MET A 48 -2.78 28.36 0.43
C MET A 48 -3.57 27.17 0.96
N ASP A 49 -4.39 26.55 0.11
CA ASP A 49 -5.22 25.42 0.52
C ASP A 49 -4.37 24.21 0.92
N LYS A 50 -4.77 23.59 2.04
CA LYS A 50 -4.29 22.27 2.45
C LYS A 50 -4.66 21.24 1.40
N SER A 51 -3.72 20.37 1.09
CA SER A 51 -3.92 19.31 0.12
C SER A 51 -3.96 17.95 0.78
N CYS A 52 -5.03 17.17 0.59
CA CYS A 52 -5.18 15.85 1.17
C CYS A 52 -5.50 14.79 0.11
N GLN A 53 -5.12 13.56 0.41
CA GLN A 53 -5.47 12.35 -0.33
C GLN A 53 -5.82 11.24 0.67
N THR A 54 -6.82 10.44 0.33
CA THR A 54 -7.31 9.34 1.17
C THR A 54 -7.55 8.13 0.30
N LYS A 55 -7.20 6.93 0.79
CA LYS A 55 -7.63 5.67 0.18
C LYS A 55 -7.93 4.62 1.25
N SER A 56 -8.70 3.61 0.85
CA SER A 56 -8.83 2.37 1.60
C SER A 56 -7.74 1.39 1.18
N ILE A 57 -7.14 0.68 2.13
CA ILE A 57 -6.09 -0.32 1.89
C ILE A 57 -6.25 -1.52 2.81
N THR A 58 -6.20 -2.72 2.25
CA THR A 58 -6.13 -3.96 3.04
C THR A 58 -4.68 -4.32 3.30
N LEU A 59 -4.32 -4.46 4.57
CA LEU A 59 -2.98 -4.78 5.04
C LEU A 59 -3.00 -6.13 5.76
N ALA A 60 -1.90 -6.89 5.63
CA ALA A 60 -1.70 -8.08 6.43
C ALA A 60 -1.20 -7.68 7.83
N SER A 61 -1.31 -8.58 8.79
CA SER A 61 -0.73 -8.36 10.10
C SER A 61 0.80 -8.39 10.00
N GLY A 62 1.48 -7.44 10.62
CA GLY A 62 2.94 -7.45 10.63
C GLY A 62 3.56 -6.10 10.93
N ARG A 63 4.89 -6.06 10.83
CA ARG A 63 5.68 -4.84 11.03
C ARG A 63 5.95 -4.16 9.69
N TYR A 64 5.74 -2.86 9.65
CA TYR A 64 5.89 -2.01 8.47
C TYR A 64 6.82 -0.84 8.78
N ALA A 65 7.67 -0.47 7.82
CA ALA A 65 8.31 0.82 7.78
C ALA A 65 7.33 1.85 7.19
N TRP A 66 7.07 2.95 7.91
CA TRP A 66 6.17 4.02 7.47
C TRP A 66 6.95 5.32 7.30
N GLY A 67 6.82 5.94 6.14
CA GLY A 67 7.54 7.17 5.83
C GLY A 67 6.84 8.09 4.86
N TYR A 68 7.54 9.19 4.56
CA TYR A 68 7.13 10.25 3.64
C TYR A 68 7.80 10.02 2.28
N ALA A 69 7.03 10.09 1.19
CA ALA A 69 7.55 10.07 -0.18
C ALA A 69 7.70 11.52 -0.67
N LYS A 70 8.87 11.88 -1.20
CA LYS A 70 9.19 13.22 -1.73
C LYS A 70 10.00 13.10 -3.02
N GLY A 71 9.42 13.46 -4.16
CA GLY A 71 10.07 13.24 -5.45
C GLY A 71 10.41 11.77 -5.66
N SER A 72 11.69 11.47 -5.90
CA SER A 72 12.22 10.10 -5.99
C SER A 72 12.64 9.50 -4.65
N GLU A 73 12.57 10.26 -3.56
CA GLU A 73 13.03 9.83 -2.24
C GLU A 73 11.91 9.24 -1.39
N ASN A 74 12.26 8.23 -0.62
CA ASN A 74 11.43 7.67 0.45
C ASN A 74 12.15 7.92 1.78
N ILE A 75 11.56 8.77 2.62
CA ILE A 75 12.11 9.18 3.90
C ILE A 75 11.40 8.39 5.00
N TRP A 76 12.12 7.44 5.60
CA TRP A 76 11.63 6.68 6.73
C TRP A 76 11.41 7.59 7.95
N LEU A 77 10.29 7.40 8.65
CA LEU A 77 9.94 8.17 9.85
C LEU A 77 9.77 7.28 11.08
N ARG A 78 9.10 6.14 10.96
CA ARG A 78 8.93 5.17 12.07
C ARG A 78 8.55 3.79 11.57
N ASP A 79 8.69 2.83 12.46
CA ASP A 79 8.10 1.51 12.31
C ASP A 79 6.73 1.45 13.01
N ILE A 80 5.84 0.61 12.49
CA ILE A 80 4.54 0.29 13.10
C ILE A 80 4.28 -1.21 13.02
N THR A 81 3.52 -1.73 13.97
CA THR A 81 2.94 -3.07 13.89
C THR A 81 1.44 -2.90 13.69
N LEU A 82 0.87 -3.59 12.72
CA LEU A 82 -0.53 -3.53 12.36
C LEU A 82 -1.17 -4.91 12.46
N ASP A 83 -2.44 -4.94 12.86
CA ASP A 83 -3.30 -6.09 12.70
C ASP A 83 -3.77 -6.21 11.24
N ALA A 84 -4.11 -7.42 10.82
CA ALA A 84 -4.64 -7.63 9.48
C ALA A 84 -6.02 -6.98 9.32
N GLY A 85 -6.25 -6.30 8.21
CA GLY A 85 -7.56 -5.78 7.85
C GLY A 85 -7.51 -4.53 6.98
N THR A 86 -8.64 -3.86 6.85
CA THR A 86 -8.81 -2.71 5.97
C THR A 86 -8.69 -1.40 6.75
N TYR A 87 -7.79 -0.54 6.32
CA TYR A 87 -7.50 0.76 6.90
C TYR A 87 -7.95 1.89 5.97
N THR A 88 -8.41 2.99 6.57
CA THR A 88 -8.47 4.30 5.94
C THR A 88 -7.10 4.96 6.10
N TRP A 89 -6.42 5.19 4.99
CA TRP A 89 -5.12 5.83 4.96
C TRP A 89 -5.25 7.22 4.35
N GLN A 90 -4.86 8.25 5.10
CA GLN A 90 -4.87 9.64 4.65
C GLN A 90 -3.46 10.23 4.70
N ALA A 91 -3.14 11.08 3.73
CA ALA A 91 -1.95 11.92 3.73
C ALA A 91 -2.35 13.36 3.36
N CYS A 92 -1.89 14.33 4.15
CA CYS A 92 -2.15 15.74 3.96
C CYS A 92 -0.84 16.54 3.96
N LEU A 93 -0.79 17.56 3.12
CA LEU A 93 0.28 18.53 3.00
C LEU A 93 -0.29 19.92 3.24
N ASP A 94 0.15 20.55 4.32
CA ASP A 94 -0.39 21.81 4.84
C ASP A 94 0.64 22.94 4.62
N PRO A 95 0.37 23.91 3.73
CA PRO A 95 1.25 25.06 3.48
C PRO A 95 1.46 25.93 4.73
N ARG A 96 2.72 26.28 5.05
CA ARG A 96 3.11 27.11 6.22
C ARG A 96 4.26 28.04 5.85
N ASN A 97 3.99 29.31 5.51
CA ASN A 97 4.99 30.40 5.36
C ASN A 97 6.45 29.97 5.07
N GLY A 98 6.69 29.37 3.90
CA GLY A 98 8.01 28.90 3.43
C GLY A 98 8.28 27.39 3.57
N ILE A 99 7.44 26.64 4.28
CA ILE A 99 7.55 25.18 4.47
C ILE A 99 6.18 24.50 4.36
N TYR A 100 6.15 23.19 4.18
CA TYR A 100 4.92 22.40 4.29
C TYR A 100 5.00 21.52 5.54
N TYR A 101 3.88 21.42 6.25
CA TYR A 101 3.69 20.44 7.31
C TYR A 101 2.96 19.22 6.73
N PHE A 102 3.63 18.08 6.73
CA PHE A 102 3.10 16.81 6.25
C PHE A 102 2.54 16.01 7.42
N THR A 103 1.37 15.40 7.22
CA THR A 103 0.76 14.44 8.15
C THR A 103 0.22 13.24 7.39
N SER A 104 0.43 12.03 7.90
CA SER A 104 -0.27 10.84 7.41
C SER A 104 -0.85 10.04 8.57
N VAL A 105 -2.10 9.59 8.39
CA VAL A 105 -2.90 8.90 9.40
C VAL A 105 -3.34 7.55 8.83
N LEU A 106 -3.21 6.49 9.63
CA LEU A 106 -3.86 5.21 9.41
C LEU A 106 -4.91 5.02 10.50
N ASP A 107 -6.13 4.75 10.08
CA ASP A 107 -7.26 4.46 10.96
C ASP A 107 -7.93 3.14 10.52
N GLY A 108 -8.18 2.22 11.44
CA GLY A 108 -8.61 0.86 11.09
C GLY A 108 -8.63 -0.11 12.28
N PRO A 109 -8.36 -1.41 12.05
CA PRO A 109 -8.40 -2.44 13.09
C PRO A 109 -7.49 -2.22 14.30
N SER A 110 -6.27 -1.72 14.08
CA SER A 110 -5.37 -1.33 15.17
C SER A 110 -5.62 0.11 15.63
N ASP A 111 -5.06 0.47 16.79
CA ASP A 111 -5.10 1.85 17.29
C ASP A 111 -4.67 2.86 16.21
N PRO A 112 -5.40 3.97 16.02
CA PRO A 112 -5.05 4.97 15.02
C PRO A 112 -3.61 5.44 15.17
N ALA A 113 -2.88 5.44 14.06
CA ALA A 113 -1.47 5.78 14.03
C ALA A 113 -1.24 7.01 13.15
N THR A 114 -0.17 7.77 13.45
CA THR A 114 0.17 8.99 12.71
C THR A 114 1.68 9.15 12.55
N ILE A 115 2.08 9.66 11.39
CA ILE A 115 3.39 10.26 11.14
C ILE A 115 3.21 11.73 10.76
N ASN A 116 4.18 12.56 11.12
CA ASN A 116 4.24 13.94 10.67
C ASN A 116 5.70 14.38 10.50
N THR A 117 5.91 15.36 9.63
CA THR A 117 7.22 15.98 9.41
C THR A 117 7.06 17.34 8.73
N PHE A 118 8.11 18.16 8.72
CA PHE A 118 8.18 19.35 7.89
C PHE A 118 9.00 19.07 6.64
N THR A 119 8.62 19.66 5.51
CA THR A 119 9.32 19.50 4.22
C THR A 119 9.27 20.78 3.41
N SER A 120 10.35 21.06 2.67
CA SER A 120 10.44 22.13 1.69
C SER A 120 10.73 21.55 0.30
N PHE A 121 10.52 22.37 -0.73
CA PHE A 121 10.84 22.04 -2.12
C PHE A 121 11.79 23.11 -2.64
N GLU A 122 12.82 22.68 -3.39
CA GLU A 122 13.91 23.56 -3.82
C GLU A 122 13.49 24.56 -4.90
N ALA A 123 12.46 24.22 -5.67
CA ALA A 123 11.90 25.05 -6.73
C ALA A 123 10.39 24.82 -6.85
N ASP A 124 9.69 25.84 -7.37
CA ASP A 124 8.31 25.67 -7.83
C ASP A 124 8.27 24.59 -8.90
N GLY A 125 7.34 23.64 -8.79
CA GLY A 125 7.37 22.47 -9.68
C GLY A 125 6.28 21.45 -9.43
N TYR A 126 6.16 20.50 -10.35
CA TYR A 126 5.41 19.27 -10.12
C TYR A 126 6.24 18.32 -9.28
N TRP A 127 5.81 18.07 -8.05
CA TRP A 127 6.47 17.18 -7.11
C TRP A 127 5.59 15.99 -6.78
N ARG A 128 6.19 14.80 -6.74
CA ARG A 128 5.59 13.63 -6.09
C ARG A 128 5.65 13.84 -4.58
N TRP A 129 4.53 13.67 -3.90
CA TRP A 129 4.49 13.68 -2.44
C TRP A 129 3.43 12.71 -1.90
N GLY A 130 3.67 12.17 -0.71
CA GLY A 130 2.73 11.24 -0.08
C GLY A 130 3.35 10.46 1.06
N SER A 131 2.78 9.30 1.38
CA SER A 131 3.36 8.35 2.33
C SER A 131 3.48 6.96 1.73
N TYR A 132 4.38 6.16 2.29
CA TYR A 132 4.56 4.76 1.91
C TYR A 132 4.50 3.83 3.12
N LEU A 133 4.03 2.60 2.93
CA LEU A 133 4.06 1.52 3.90
C LEU A 133 4.84 0.35 3.31
N ASP A 134 5.96 0.00 3.93
CA ASP A 134 6.85 -1.06 3.45
C ASP A 134 6.86 -2.25 4.43
N PRO A 135 6.28 -3.41 4.08
CA PRO A 135 6.25 -4.58 4.96
C PRO A 135 7.63 -5.24 5.09
N TYR A 136 7.96 -5.75 6.27
CA TYR A 136 9.21 -6.49 6.52
C TYR A 136 9.14 -8.00 6.24
N PHE A 137 8.15 -8.47 5.48
CA PHE A 137 7.87 -9.89 5.25
C PHE A 137 7.61 -10.21 3.78
#